data_AF-A0A2E8ATF6-F1
#
_entry.id   AF-A0A2E8ATF6-F1
#
_cell.length_a   1.000
_cell.length_b   1.000
_cell.length_c   1.000
_cell.angle_alpha   90.00
_cell.angle_beta   90.00
_cell.angle_gamma   90.00
#
_symmetry.space_group_name_H-M   'P 1'
#
loop_
_entity.id
_entity.type
_entity.pdbx_description
1 polymer ?
#
loop_
_entity_poly.entity_id
_entity_poly.type
_entity_poly.pdbx_seq_one_letter_code
_entity_poly.pdbx_strand_id
1 'polypeptide(L)'
;MKKIMHCIVIGGCLLASGTKAEEPVAPVNVRPNQAVLEVKGMVCPRCAKAVYKQLSGIVALDRSQLQDGLLIDLDKKQIVMALLPGKSVDCHKVWQAIKESDCELLRLHLRLRGRLEKKGGHLVLREDGGGQVYPISFPPEKPRVRKGNGKDEFLAWYRVATMACAMGNLDESKKFLDKAVELGGNGVMLMALGDVSLEKLWVGQQAALQVEICWPHNPDATRGKLQLTLAERVIEVTP
;
A
#
# COMPACT_ATOMS: atom_id res chain seq x y z
N MET A 1 41.72 45.21 24.05
CA MET A 1 40.55 45.91 23.47
C MET A 1 39.34 44.97 23.52
N LYS A 2 38.21 45.45 24.06
CA LYS A 2 36.79 45.13 23.77
C LYS A 2 36.48 43.77 23.07
N LYS A 3 35.55 42.91 23.52
CA LYS A 3 34.28 43.14 24.24
C LYS A 3 33.89 41.91 25.08
N ILE A 4 33.33 42.20 26.26
CA ILE A 4 32.44 41.31 27.01
C ILE A 4 31.06 41.38 26.33
N MET A 5 30.42 40.23 26.10
CA MET A 5 29.00 40.15 25.78
C MET A 5 28.36 39.12 26.72
N HIS A 6 27.68 39.61 27.75
CA HIS A 6 26.76 38.82 28.54
C HIS A 6 25.43 38.73 27.76
N CYS A 7 24.99 37.51 27.46
CA CYS A 7 23.59 37.23 27.15
C CYS A 7 23.07 36.23 28.19
N ILE A 8 22.28 36.75 29.12
CA ILE A 8 21.35 35.97 29.93
C ILE A 8 20.16 35.65 29.03
N VAL A 9 19.85 34.35 28.86
CA VAL A 9 18.52 33.92 28.43
C VAL A 9 17.91 33.10 29.54
N ILE A 10 16.86 33.68 30.11
CA ILE A 10 15.98 33.12 31.13
C ILE A 10 15.07 32.07 30.47
N GLY A 11 14.90 30.94 31.14
CA GLY A 11 13.61 30.26 31.19
C GLY A 11 13.24 29.34 30.03
N GLY A 12 12.84 28.13 30.42
CA GLY A 12 12.10 27.22 29.55
C GLY A 12 12.79 25.88 29.40
N CYS A 13 12.60 25.01 30.39
CA CYS A 13 12.71 23.57 30.19
C CYS A 13 11.57 23.17 29.24
N LEU A 14 11.76 23.39 27.94
CA LEU A 14 10.91 22.85 26.90
C LEU A 14 11.32 21.38 26.76
N LEU A 15 10.60 20.52 27.47
CA LEU A 15 10.48 19.12 27.12
C LEU A 15 9.93 19.09 25.68
N ALA A 16 10.84 19.01 24.71
CA ALA A 16 10.47 18.62 23.36
C ALA A 16 10.00 17.17 23.46
N SER A 17 8.68 16.99 23.53
CA SER A 17 8.02 15.72 23.26
C SER A 17 8.42 15.31 21.85
N GLY A 18 9.50 14.52 21.75
CA GLY A 18 9.88 13.88 20.50
C GLY A 18 8.69 13.05 20.06
N THR A 19 8.00 13.49 19.01
CA THR A 19 7.13 12.63 18.21
C THR A 19 8.04 11.53 17.68
N LYS A 20 8.04 10.38 18.36
CA LYS A 20 8.72 9.18 17.91
C LYS A 20 8.07 8.85 16.57
N ALA A 21 8.77 9.13 15.48
CA ALA A 21 8.40 8.65 14.16
C ALA A 21 8.25 7.14 14.29
N GLU A 22 7.03 6.66 14.09
CA GLU A 22 6.69 5.24 14.18
C GLU A 22 7.58 4.50 13.18
N GLU A 23 8.40 3.57 13.67
CA GLU A 23 9.34 2.81 12.85
C GLU A 23 8.58 2.10 11.73
N PRO A 24 9.18 1.96 10.52
CA PRO A 24 8.52 1.29 9.42
C PRO A 24 8.27 -0.17 9.81
N VAL A 25 7.02 -0.46 10.13
CA VAL A 25 6.50 -1.82 10.35
C VAL A 25 6.91 -2.66 9.15
N ALA A 26 7.42 -3.88 9.43
CA ALA A 26 7.80 -4.82 8.39
C ALA A 26 6.67 -4.95 7.35
N PRO A 27 7.01 -5.16 6.05
CA PRO A 27 6.01 -5.28 5.00
C PRO A 27 4.88 -6.26 5.36
N VAL A 28 3.64 -5.77 5.47
CA VAL A 28 2.49 -6.66 5.53
C VAL A 28 2.39 -7.37 4.19
N ASN A 29 2.47 -8.70 4.16
CA ASN A 29 2.33 -9.49 2.94
C ASN A 29 0.88 -9.98 2.81
N VAL A 30 0.15 -9.46 1.83
CA VAL A 30 -1.25 -9.83 1.59
C VAL A 30 -1.32 -10.95 0.53
N ARG A 31 -1.80 -12.13 0.93
CA ARG A 31 -2.00 -13.26 0.01
C ARG A 31 -3.15 -13.00 -0.96
N PRO A 32 -3.23 -13.72 -2.10
CA PRO A 32 -4.40 -13.66 -2.97
C PRO A 32 -5.69 -13.92 -2.20
N ASN A 33 -6.74 -13.15 -2.52
CA ASN A 33 -8.05 -13.23 -1.86
C ASN A 33 -7.98 -13.05 -0.33
N GLN A 34 -7.06 -12.22 0.16
CA GLN A 34 -7.02 -11.81 1.55
C GLN A 34 -7.01 -10.29 1.70
N ALA A 35 -7.47 -9.82 2.85
CA ALA A 35 -7.21 -8.47 3.34
C ALA A 35 -6.55 -8.56 4.72
N VAL A 36 -5.71 -7.58 5.06
CA VAL A 36 -5.13 -7.46 6.39
C VAL A 36 -5.47 -6.10 6.97
N LEU A 37 -6.05 -6.08 8.16
CA LEU A 37 -6.41 -4.86 8.89
C LEU A 37 -5.43 -4.69 10.05
N GLU A 38 -4.94 -3.47 10.24
CA GLU A 38 -4.24 -3.06 11.46
C GLU A 38 -5.20 -2.28 12.34
N VAL A 39 -5.43 -2.78 13.56
CA VAL A 39 -6.51 -2.29 14.42
C VAL A 39 -5.96 -1.90 15.80
N LYS A 40 -6.21 -0.65 16.19
CA LYS A 40 -5.91 -0.13 17.52
C LYS A 40 -7.11 -0.33 18.45
N GLY A 41 -6.84 -0.58 19.73
CA GLY A 41 -7.86 -0.87 20.75
C GLY A 41 -8.19 -2.36 20.91
N MET A 42 -7.73 -3.22 20.00
CA MET A 42 -7.90 -4.68 20.10
C MET A 42 -6.89 -5.29 21.08
N VAL A 43 -7.09 -5.07 22.39
CA VAL A 43 -6.11 -5.43 23.44
C VAL A 43 -6.45 -6.67 24.25
N CYS A 44 -7.68 -7.18 24.15
CA CYS A 44 -8.12 -8.35 24.91
C CYS A 44 -9.07 -9.26 24.11
N PRO A 45 -9.32 -10.50 24.56
CA PRO A 45 -10.24 -11.42 23.89
C PRO A 45 -11.68 -10.87 23.72
N ARG A 46 -12.13 -10.00 24.63
CA ARG A 46 -13.45 -9.37 24.53
C ARG A 46 -13.51 -8.38 23.36
N CYS A 47 -12.47 -7.57 23.17
CA CYS A 47 -12.35 -6.66 22.02
C CYS A 47 -12.32 -7.47 20.71
N ALA A 48 -11.51 -8.53 20.65
CA ALA A 48 -11.45 -9.41 19.48
C ALA A 48 -12.82 -10.03 19.15
N LYS A 49 -13.57 -10.49 20.16
CA LYS A 49 -14.92 -11.03 19.96
C LYS A 49 -15.91 -9.98 19.45
N ALA A 50 -15.82 -8.74 19.91
CA ALA A 50 -16.66 -7.64 19.43
C ALA A 50 -16.37 -7.34 17.95
N VAL A 51 -15.08 -7.21 17.60
CA VAL A 51 -14.65 -7.00 16.21
C VAL A 51 -15.10 -8.15 15.31
N TYR A 52 -14.88 -9.40 15.75
CA TYR A 52 -15.30 -10.60 15.02
C TYR A 52 -16.79 -10.55 14.69
N LYS A 53 -17.64 -10.23 15.68
CA LYS A 53 -19.09 -10.15 15.50
C LYS A 53 -19.46 -9.15 14.40
N GLN A 54 -18.84 -7.96 14.40
CA GLN A 54 -19.14 -6.95 13.38
C GLN A 54 -18.62 -7.35 11.99
N LEU A 55 -17.38 -7.86 11.90
CA LEU A 55 -16.79 -8.24 10.62
C LEU A 55 -17.43 -9.47 9.98
N SER A 56 -17.91 -10.43 10.77
CA SER A 56 -18.56 -11.66 10.27
C SER A 56 -19.79 -11.40 9.37
N GLY A 57 -20.40 -10.22 9.49
CA GLY A 57 -21.51 -9.78 8.63
C GLY A 57 -21.10 -9.33 7.23
N ILE A 58 -19.81 -9.24 6.93
CA ILE A 58 -19.31 -8.79 5.63
C ILE A 58 -19.53 -9.89 4.58
N VAL A 59 -20.30 -9.55 3.55
CA VAL A 59 -20.70 -10.46 2.46
C VAL A 59 -19.51 -10.99 1.65
N ALA A 60 -18.41 -10.24 1.60
CA ALA A 60 -17.22 -10.62 0.83
C ALA A 60 -16.37 -11.73 1.49
N LEU A 61 -16.68 -12.17 2.70
CA LEU A 61 -15.88 -13.17 3.42
C LEU A 61 -16.05 -14.59 2.88
N ASP A 62 -14.93 -15.29 2.68
CA ASP A 62 -14.91 -16.73 2.45
C ASP A 62 -14.91 -17.48 3.79
N ARG A 63 -16.11 -17.86 4.23
CA ARG A 63 -16.34 -18.55 5.51
C ARG A 63 -15.78 -19.97 5.56
N SER A 64 -15.38 -20.55 4.42
CA SER A 64 -14.77 -21.88 4.37
C SER A 64 -13.29 -21.86 4.79
N GLN A 65 -12.68 -20.68 4.88
CA GLN A 65 -11.29 -20.49 5.26
C GLN A 65 -11.15 -19.82 6.63
N LEU A 66 -9.98 -20.00 7.27
CA LEU A 66 -9.68 -19.44 8.59
C LEU A 66 -10.74 -19.84 9.62
N GLN A 67 -10.99 -18.99 10.62
CA GLN A 67 -12.09 -19.15 11.56
C GLN A 67 -13.29 -18.33 11.05
N ASP A 68 -14.12 -18.94 10.20
CA ASP A 68 -15.31 -18.31 9.57
C ASP A 68 -14.95 -17.06 8.73
N GLY A 69 -13.86 -17.16 7.97
CA GLY A 69 -13.35 -16.10 7.12
C GLY A 69 -12.44 -15.09 7.83
N LEU A 70 -12.21 -15.23 9.14
CA LEU A 70 -11.39 -14.30 9.92
C LEU A 70 -10.26 -15.02 10.68
N LEU A 71 -9.12 -14.35 10.81
CA LEU A 71 -8.05 -14.70 11.74
C LEU A 71 -7.65 -13.46 12.50
N ILE A 72 -7.81 -13.46 13.82
CA ILE A 72 -7.48 -12.32 14.68
C ILE A 72 -6.18 -12.63 15.42
N ASP A 73 -5.16 -11.82 15.18
CA ASP A 73 -3.86 -11.86 15.86
C ASP A 73 -3.79 -10.70 16.88
N LEU A 74 -4.01 -11.04 18.16
CA LEU A 74 -3.98 -10.07 19.26
C LEU A 74 -2.58 -9.51 19.51
N ASP A 75 -1.52 -10.25 19.21
CA ASP A 75 -0.15 -9.83 19.48
C ASP A 75 0.29 -8.81 18.43
N LYS A 76 -0.01 -9.09 17.15
CA LYS A 76 0.29 -8.18 16.03
C LYS A 76 -0.72 -7.05 15.87
N LYS A 77 -1.84 -7.09 16.60
CA LYS A 77 -2.98 -6.16 16.42
C LYS A 77 -3.49 -6.17 14.98
N GLN A 78 -3.53 -7.37 14.39
CA GLN A 78 -3.89 -7.59 13.01
C GLN A 78 -5.10 -8.51 12.86
N ILE A 79 -5.86 -8.29 11.80
CA ILE A 79 -6.96 -9.17 11.41
C ILE A 79 -6.77 -9.53 9.95
N VAL A 80 -6.72 -10.83 9.66
CA VAL A 80 -6.72 -11.34 8.28
C VAL A 80 -8.15 -11.72 7.93
N MET A 81 -8.66 -11.16 6.85
CA MET A 81 -9.93 -11.55 6.24
C MET A 81 -9.64 -12.47 5.04
N ALA A 82 -10.25 -13.65 4.99
CA ALA A 82 -10.33 -14.46 3.78
C ALA A 82 -11.51 -13.95 2.93
N LEU A 83 -11.26 -13.68 1.66
CA LEU A 83 -12.22 -13.07 0.75
C LEU A 83 -12.66 -14.07 -0.31
N LEU A 84 -13.92 -13.97 -0.74
CA LEU A 84 -14.41 -14.69 -1.91
C LEU A 84 -13.67 -14.22 -3.17
N PRO A 85 -13.21 -15.13 -4.05
CA PRO A 85 -12.56 -14.76 -5.29
C PRO A 85 -13.41 -13.82 -6.15
N GLY A 86 -12.81 -12.74 -6.65
CA GLY A 86 -13.47 -11.77 -7.54
C GLY A 86 -14.54 -10.90 -6.87
N LYS A 87 -14.70 -10.95 -5.54
CA LYS A 87 -15.56 -10.03 -4.79
C LYS A 87 -14.76 -8.83 -4.28
N SER A 88 -15.19 -7.63 -4.67
CA SER A 88 -14.65 -6.38 -4.15
C SER A 88 -14.99 -6.20 -2.67
N VAL A 89 -14.06 -5.62 -1.91
CA VAL A 89 -14.27 -5.30 -0.50
C VAL A 89 -14.85 -3.90 -0.36
N ASP A 90 -16.00 -3.79 0.30
CA ASP A 90 -16.57 -2.51 0.70
C ASP A 90 -15.78 -1.95 1.89
N CYS A 91 -14.77 -1.14 1.57
CA CYS A 91 -13.84 -0.56 2.56
C CYS A 91 -14.55 0.31 3.60
N HIS A 92 -15.66 0.96 3.22
CA HIS A 92 -16.45 1.78 4.14
C HIS A 92 -17.17 0.90 5.16
N LYS A 93 -17.81 -0.19 4.72
CA LYS A 93 -18.42 -1.16 5.65
C LYS A 93 -17.42 -1.80 6.59
N VAL A 94 -16.22 -2.13 6.09
CA VAL A 94 -15.13 -2.63 6.94
C VAL A 94 -14.78 -1.61 8.03
N TRP A 95 -14.56 -0.35 7.65
CA TRP A 95 -14.27 0.72 8.61
C TRP A 95 -15.40 0.92 9.63
N GLN A 96 -16.66 0.94 9.18
CA GLN A 96 -17.83 1.05 10.07
C GLN A 96 -17.89 -0.10 11.07
N ALA A 97 -17.69 -1.34 10.60
CA ALA A 97 -17.71 -2.53 11.46
C ALA A 97 -16.63 -2.47 12.56
N ILE A 98 -15.41 -1.99 12.23
CA ILE A 98 -14.37 -1.78 13.23
C ILE A 98 -14.76 -0.67 14.22
N LYS A 99 -15.28 0.45 13.73
CA LYS A 99 -15.71 1.56 14.58
C LYS A 99 -16.81 1.15 15.57
N GLU A 100 -17.78 0.35 15.12
CA GLU A 100 -18.88 -0.19 15.95
C GLU A 100 -18.43 -1.22 16.99
N SER A 101 -17.16 -1.62 16.97
CA SER A 101 -16.55 -2.49 17.98
C SER A 101 -15.70 -1.73 19.01
N ASP A 102 -15.84 -0.40 19.06
CA ASP A 102 -15.03 0.51 19.88
C ASP A 102 -13.52 0.38 19.63
N CYS A 103 -13.15 -0.02 18.41
CA CYS A 103 -11.78 -0.11 17.93
C CYS A 103 -11.54 0.91 16.80
N GLU A 104 -10.26 1.14 16.50
CA GLU A 104 -9.84 2.09 15.47
C GLU A 104 -9.11 1.34 14.35
N LEU A 105 -9.58 1.47 13.12
CA LEU A 105 -8.91 0.93 11.94
C LEU A 105 -7.81 1.88 11.50
N LEU A 106 -6.55 1.47 11.68
CA LEU A 106 -5.39 2.28 11.29
C LEU A 106 -5.10 2.14 9.80
N ARG A 107 -5.04 0.89 9.32
CA ARG A 107 -4.69 0.56 7.94
C ARG A 107 -5.49 -0.64 7.46
N LEU A 108 -5.87 -0.61 6.20
CA LEU A 108 -6.43 -1.75 5.48
C LEU A 108 -5.53 -2.06 4.29
N HIS A 109 -4.96 -3.26 4.28
CA HIS A 109 -4.13 -3.77 3.19
C HIS A 109 -4.98 -4.71 2.33
N LEU A 110 -5.08 -4.40 1.04
CA LEU A 110 -5.79 -5.20 0.05
C LEU A 110 -4.86 -5.63 -1.08
N ARG A 111 -5.19 -6.74 -1.73
CA ARG A 111 -4.59 -7.13 -3.01
C ARG A 111 -5.63 -6.99 -4.11
N LEU A 112 -5.59 -5.86 -4.82
CA LEU A 112 -6.50 -5.57 -5.93
C LEU A 112 -6.02 -6.28 -7.19
N ARG A 113 -6.96 -6.78 -7.99
CA ARG A 113 -6.69 -7.32 -9.33
C ARG A 113 -7.51 -6.55 -10.35
N GLY A 114 -6.90 -6.24 -11.48
CA GLY A 114 -7.57 -5.47 -12.50
C GLY A 114 -6.68 -5.09 -13.67
N ARG A 115 -7.28 -4.35 -14.61
CA ARG A 115 -6.58 -3.86 -15.79
C ARG A 115 -5.99 -2.48 -15.55
N LEU A 116 -4.73 -2.29 -15.94
CA LEU A 116 -4.10 -0.98 -15.95
C LEU A 116 -4.59 -0.16 -17.14
N GLU A 117 -5.10 1.04 -16.87
CA GLU A 117 -5.61 1.99 -17.87
C GLU A 117 -4.96 3.35 -17.68
N LYS A 118 -4.97 4.17 -18.74
CA LYS A 118 -4.61 5.58 -18.66
C LYS A 118 -5.87 6.44 -18.74
N LYS A 119 -6.11 7.25 -17.71
CA LYS A 119 -7.22 8.20 -17.66
C LYS A 119 -6.71 9.58 -17.25
N GLY A 120 -6.94 10.58 -18.09
CA GLY A 120 -6.56 11.96 -17.80
C GLY A 120 -5.06 12.15 -17.55
N GLY A 121 -4.20 11.35 -18.19
CA GLY A 121 -2.75 11.38 -18.00
C GLY A 121 -2.22 10.60 -16.79
N HIS A 122 -3.10 10.01 -15.98
CA HIS A 122 -2.73 9.21 -14.82
C HIS A 122 -2.94 7.72 -15.09
N LEU A 123 -2.06 6.89 -14.53
CA LEU A 123 -2.24 5.44 -14.51
C LEU A 123 -3.30 5.09 -13.45
N VAL A 124 -4.24 4.23 -13.82
CA VAL A 124 -5.29 3.77 -12.93
C VAL A 124 -5.43 2.26 -13.02
N LEU A 125 -5.77 1.60 -11.92
CA LEU A 125 -6.20 0.21 -11.91
C LEU A 125 -7.73 0.17 -11.97
N ARG A 126 -8.31 -0.44 -13.00
CA ARG A 126 -9.73 -0.80 -13.02
C ARG A 126 -9.89 -2.22 -12.47
N GLU A 127 -10.50 -2.33 -11.30
CA GLU A 127 -10.70 -3.61 -10.60
C GLU A 127 -11.65 -4.55 -11.37
N ASP A 128 -11.30 -5.83 -11.38
CA ASP A 128 -12.12 -6.89 -11.95
C ASP A 128 -13.42 -7.08 -11.14
N GLY A 129 -14.56 -7.21 -11.81
CA GLY A 129 -15.86 -7.50 -11.18
C GLY A 129 -16.54 -6.33 -10.47
N GLY A 130 -15.78 -5.45 -9.82
CA GLY A 130 -16.31 -4.27 -9.10
C GLY A 130 -16.43 -3.01 -9.97
N GLY A 131 -15.63 -2.89 -11.03
CA GLY A 131 -15.59 -1.70 -11.89
C GLY A 131 -15.02 -0.45 -11.21
N GLN A 132 -14.63 -0.55 -9.94
CA GLN A 132 -13.99 0.51 -9.18
C GLN A 132 -12.65 0.87 -9.83
N VAL A 133 -12.34 2.17 -9.88
CA VAL A 133 -11.12 2.68 -10.49
C VAL A 133 -10.27 3.31 -9.39
N TYR A 134 -9.03 2.83 -9.29
CA TYR A 134 -8.08 3.28 -8.28
C TYR A 134 -6.95 4.06 -8.97
N PRO A 135 -6.77 5.36 -8.67
CA PRO A 135 -5.62 6.10 -9.18
C PRO A 135 -4.33 5.57 -8.56
N ILE A 136 -3.32 5.36 -9.39
CA ILE A 136 -1.97 4.96 -8.98
C ILE A 136 -1.15 6.24 -8.83
N SER A 137 -0.62 6.46 -7.63
CA SER A 137 0.18 7.62 -7.27
C SER A 137 1.59 7.17 -6.91
N PHE A 138 2.54 7.52 -7.76
CA PHE A 138 3.93 7.18 -7.53
C PHE A 138 4.52 8.12 -6.45
N PRO A 139 5.28 7.59 -5.49
CA PRO A 139 5.97 8.43 -4.51
C PRO A 139 6.92 9.40 -5.24
N PRO A 140 7.05 10.65 -4.75
CA PRO A 140 7.93 11.66 -5.38
C PRO A 140 9.42 11.33 -5.24
N GLU A 141 9.79 10.35 -4.40
CA GLU A 141 11.18 9.96 -4.17
C GLU A 141 11.64 8.83 -5.09
N LYS A 142 12.85 8.99 -5.64
CA LYS A 142 13.61 7.89 -6.26
C LYS A 142 13.64 6.70 -5.29
N PRO A 143 13.35 5.46 -5.73
CA PRO A 143 13.27 4.32 -4.82
C PRO A 143 14.57 4.18 -4.02
N ARG A 144 14.42 4.02 -2.70
CA ARG A 144 15.53 3.76 -1.79
C ARG A 144 16.01 2.33 -1.99
N VAL A 145 16.78 2.10 -3.04
CA VAL A 145 17.40 0.79 -3.30
C VAL A 145 18.48 0.52 -2.24
N ARG A 146 18.46 -0.68 -1.66
CA ARG A 146 19.44 -1.15 -0.66
C ARG A 146 20.86 -0.80 -1.10
N LYS A 147 21.66 -0.18 -0.23
CA LYS A 147 23.09 0.08 -0.51
C LYS A 147 23.82 -1.27 -0.60
N GLY A 148 24.32 -1.58 -1.79
CA GLY A 148 25.16 -2.75 -2.09
C GLY A 148 25.69 -2.66 -3.52
N ASN A 149 26.70 -3.45 -3.85
CA ASN A 149 27.43 -3.43 -5.14
C ASN A 149 26.57 -3.68 -6.40
N GLY A 150 25.28 -4.00 -6.27
CA GLY A 150 24.33 -4.22 -7.37
C GLY A 150 23.52 -3.00 -7.82
N LYS A 151 23.83 -1.80 -7.31
CA LYS A 151 23.09 -0.56 -7.68
C LYS A 151 23.18 -0.20 -9.17
N ASP A 152 24.28 -0.54 -9.82
CA ASP A 152 24.51 -0.19 -11.21
C ASP A 152 23.90 -1.22 -12.18
N GLU A 153 23.76 -2.47 -11.72
CA GLU A 153 23.33 -3.57 -12.57
C GLU A 153 21.83 -3.50 -12.90
N PHE A 154 20.97 -3.29 -11.89
CA PHE A 154 19.53 -3.15 -12.17
C PHE A 154 19.25 -1.91 -13.04
N LEU A 155 20.01 -0.82 -12.85
CA LEU A 155 19.89 0.39 -13.67
C LEU A 155 20.31 0.14 -15.12
N ALA A 156 21.34 -0.67 -15.35
CA ALA A 156 21.74 -1.08 -16.69
C ALA A 156 20.60 -1.86 -17.37
N TRP A 157 20.06 -2.90 -16.70
CA TRP A 157 18.93 -3.67 -17.22
C TRP A 157 17.69 -2.81 -17.46
N TYR A 158 17.39 -1.89 -16.55
CA TYR A 158 16.28 -0.96 -16.69
C TYR A 158 16.45 -0.06 -17.94
N ARG A 159 17.64 0.51 -18.14
CA ARG A 159 17.92 1.35 -19.32
C ARG A 159 17.82 0.57 -20.63
N VAL A 160 18.34 -0.66 -20.66
CA VAL A 160 18.24 -1.52 -21.84
C VAL A 160 16.77 -1.87 -22.12
N ALA A 161 15.97 -2.12 -21.08
CA ALA A 161 14.52 -2.29 -21.22
C ALA A 161 13.89 -1.05 -21.87
N THR A 162 14.16 0.15 -21.35
CA THR A 162 13.63 1.41 -21.91
C THR A 162 13.99 1.58 -23.38
N MET A 163 15.24 1.28 -23.76
CA MET A 163 15.69 1.36 -25.16
C MET A 163 14.97 0.33 -26.04
N ALA A 164 14.87 -0.92 -25.61
CA ALA A 164 14.16 -1.96 -26.34
C ALA A 164 12.67 -1.60 -26.55
N CYS A 165 12.02 -1.04 -25.53
CA CYS A 165 10.64 -0.56 -25.64
C CYS A 165 10.50 0.58 -26.65
N ALA A 166 11.41 1.55 -26.61
CA ALA A 166 11.43 2.68 -27.54
C ALA A 166 11.62 2.22 -28.99
N MET A 167 12.41 1.16 -29.21
CA MET A 167 12.61 0.51 -30.51
C MET A 167 11.43 -0.39 -30.94
N GLY A 168 10.40 -0.54 -30.11
CA GLY A 168 9.23 -1.39 -30.38
C GLY A 168 9.43 -2.87 -30.08
N ASN A 169 10.57 -3.27 -29.51
CA ASN A 169 10.86 -4.65 -29.12
C ASN A 169 10.31 -4.93 -27.71
N LEU A 170 8.99 -5.10 -27.61
CA LEU A 170 8.27 -5.21 -26.34
C LEU A 170 8.65 -6.48 -25.56
N ASP A 171 8.84 -7.60 -26.24
CA ASP A 171 9.17 -8.88 -25.59
C ASP A 171 10.57 -8.86 -24.95
N GLU A 172 11.57 -8.29 -25.62
CA GLU A 172 12.90 -8.11 -25.04
C GLU A 172 12.87 -7.08 -23.92
N SER A 173 12.19 -5.96 -24.14
CA SER A 173 12.02 -4.94 -23.12
C SER A 173 11.46 -5.52 -21.82
N LYS A 174 10.48 -6.42 -21.93
CA LYS A 174 9.89 -7.11 -20.77
C LYS A 174 10.91 -8.00 -20.06
N LYS A 175 11.67 -8.82 -20.79
CA LYS A 175 12.72 -9.67 -20.20
C LYS A 175 13.78 -8.86 -19.45
N PHE A 176 14.22 -7.74 -20.02
CA PHE A 176 15.20 -6.86 -19.39
C PHE A 176 14.64 -6.18 -18.15
N LEU A 177 13.38 -5.77 -18.19
CA LEU A 177 12.71 -5.23 -17.02
C LEU A 177 12.56 -6.28 -15.91
N ASP A 178 12.13 -7.49 -16.23
CA ASP A 178 11.99 -8.57 -15.25
C ASP A 178 13.32 -8.79 -14.53
N LYS A 179 14.44 -8.72 -15.26
CA LYS A 179 15.78 -8.80 -14.66
C LYS A 179 16.10 -7.61 -13.76
N ALA A 180 15.73 -6.39 -14.17
CA ALA A 180 15.90 -5.20 -13.34
C ALA A 180 15.08 -5.29 -12.05
N VAL A 181 13.85 -5.82 -12.12
CA VAL A 181 12.96 -6.02 -10.97
C VAL A 181 13.48 -7.13 -10.05
N GLU A 182 14.02 -8.23 -10.59
CA GLU A 182 14.68 -9.29 -9.81
C GLU A 182 15.82 -8.71 -8.94
N LEU A 183 16.60 -7.79 -9.50
CA LEU A 183 17.75 -7.19 -8.83
C LEU A 183 17.39 -6.02 -7.88
N GLY A 184 16.46 -5.16 -8.28
CA GLY A 184 16.11 -3.93 -7.55
C GLY A 184 14.80 -3.99 -6.76
N GLY A 185 14.04 -5.07 -6.90
CA GLY A 185 12.76 -5.30 -6.23
C GLY A 185 11.64 -4.35 -6.67
N ASN A 186 10.60 -4.26 -5.84
CA ASN A 186 9.37 -3.52 -6.15
C ASN A 186 9.59 -2.03 -6.44
N GLY A 187 10.68 -1.44 -5.94
CA GLY A 187 11.03 -0.05 -6.25
C GLY A 187 11.30 0.17 -7.74
N VAL A 188 11.85 -0.83 -8.44
CA VAL A 188 12.07 -0.79 -9.89
C VAL A 188 10.75 -0.89 -10.66
N MET A 189 9.85 -1.76 -10.22
CA MET A 189 8.53 -1.88 -10.83
C MET A 189 7.73 -0.58 -10.70
N LEU A 190 7.79 0.09 -9.55
CA LEU A 190 7.15 1.39 -9.34
C LEU A 190 7.73 2.47 -10.27
N MET A 191 9.06 2.49 -10.47
CA MET A 191 9.67 3.39 -11.46
C MET A 191 9.16 3.09 -12.86
N ALA A 192 9.10 1.81 -13.24
CA ALA A 192 8.68 1.38 -14.56
C ALA A 192 7.24 1.82 -14.87
N LEU A 193 6.31 1.63 -13.92
CA LEU A 193 4.91 2.06 -14.07
C LEU A 193 4.76 3.58 -14.24
N GLY A 194 5.67 4.37 -13.65
CA GLY A 194 5.71 5.83 -13.81
C GLY A 194 6.47 6.31 -15.04
N ASP A 195 7.15 5.43 -15.78
CA ASP A 195 7.98 5.77 -16.93
C ASP A 195 7.18 5.71 -18.23
N VAL A 196 6.97 6.88 -18.84
CA VAL A 196 6.28 7.04 -20.12
C VAL A 196 6.92 6.19 -21.23
N SER A 197 8.23 5.97 -21.16
CA SER A 197 8.97 5.21 -22.17
C SER A 197 8.63 3.73 -22.18
N LEU A 198 8.15 3.21 -21.05
CA LEU A 198 7.79 1.81 -20.86
C LEU A 198 6.26 1.60 -20.83
N GLU A 199 5.47 2.67 -20.97
CA GLU A 199 4.00 2.66 -20.87
C GLU A 199 3.33 1.57 -21.73
N LYS A 200 3.88 1.31 -22.93
CA LYS A 200 3.40 0.29 -23.87
C LYS A 200 3.43 -1.13 -23.30
N LEU A 201 4.23 -1.38 -22.26
CA LEU A 201 4.33 -2.69 -21.63
C LEU A 201 3.19 -2.97 -20.65
N TRP A 202 2.54 -1.95 -20.08
CA TRP A 202 1.55 -2.13 -19.00
C TRP A 202 0.15 -1.67 -19.36
N VAL A 203 -0.01 -0.65 -20.22
CA VAL A 203 -1.36 -0.17 -20.55
C VAL A 203 -2.15 -1.28 -21.22
N GLY A 204 -3.30 -1.62 -20.64
CA GLY A 204 -4.16 -2.71 -21.10
C GLY A 204 -3.86 -4.08 -20.48
N GLN A 205 -2.78 -4.21 -19.71
CA GLN A 205 -2.38 -5.46 -19.06
C GLN A 205 -3.11 -5.69 -17.74
N GLN A 206 -3.16 -6.96 -17.34
CA GLN A 206 -3.64 -7.38 -16.03
C GLN A 206 -2.56 -7.12 -14.97
N ALA A 207 -2.98 -6.65 -13.80
CA ALA A 207 -2.09 -6.37 -12.69
C ALA A 207 -2.74 -6.72 -11.34
N ALA A 208 -1.89 -7.15 -10.41
CA ALA A 208 -2.22 -7.33 -9.02
C ALA A 208 -1.40 -6.37 -8.15
N LEU A 209 -2.09 -5.43 -7.51
CA LEU A 209 -1.49 -4.40 -6.67
C LEU A 209 -1.77 -4.67 -5.19
N GLN A 210 -0.75 -4.61 -4.34
CA GLN A 210 -0.99 -4.38 -2.92
C GLN A 210 -1.23 -2.91 -2.71
N VAL A 211 -2.35 -2.60 -2.07
CA VAL A 211 -2.72 -1.25 -1.72
C VAL A 211 -2.92 -1.17 -0.22
N GLU A 212 -2.41 -0.11 0.37
CA GLU A 212 -2.73 0.29 1.73
C GLU A 212 -3.80 1.38 1.65
N ILE A 213 -4.77 1.34 2.55
CA ILE A 213 -5.79 2.37 2.73
C ILE A 213 -5.67 2.87 4.15
N CYS A 214 -5.46 4.17 4.29
CA CYS A 214 -5.35 4.86 5.58
C CYS A 214 -6.56 5.76 5.79
N TRP A 215 -7.03 5.84 7.04
CA TRP A 215 -8.06 6.79 7.42
C TRP A 215 -7.44 7.96 8.19
N PRO A 216 -7.84 9.22 7.89
CA PRO A 216 -7.36 10.36 8.66
C PRO A 216 -7.88 10.27 10.10
N HIS A 217 -7.00 10.55 11.07
CA HIS A 217 -7.27 10.42 12.50
C HIS A 217 -8.30 11.45 13.04
N ASN A 218 -8.83 12.37 12.21
CA ASN A 218 -9.76 13.43 12.60
C ASN A 218 -11.11 13.35 11.85
N PRO A 219 -12.21 12.95 12.53
CA PRO A 219 -13.54 12.84 11.93
C PRO A 219 -14.30 14.18 11.75
N ASP A 220 -13.81 15.30 12.30
CA ASP A 220 -14.48 16.62 12.19
C ASP A 220 -14.03 17.45 10.98
N ALA A 221 -13.01 16.99 10.25
CA ALA A 221 -12.58 17.63 9.02
C ALA A 221 -13.44 17.17 7.83
N THR A 222 -14.65 17.71 7.76
CA THR A 222 -15.59 17.69 6.62
C THR A 222 -16.18 16.34 6.23
N ARG A 223 -17.34 16.39 5.56
CA ARG A 223 -17.92 15.32 4.71
C ARG A 223 -16.96 14.95 3.55
N GLY A 224 -15.72 14.60 3.89
CA GLY A 224 -14.58 14.49 3.00
C GLY A 224 -14.43 13.06 2.51
N LYS A 225 -14.33 12.90 1.20
CA LYS A 225 -14.03 11.66 0.50
C LYS A 225 -12.98 10.84 1.24
N LEU A 226 -13.22 9.53 1.39
CA LEU A 226 -12.17 8.53 1.66
C LEU A 226 -10.98 8.84 0.75
N GLN A 227 -9.90 9.37 1.34
CA GLN A 227 -8.64 9.53 0.63
C GLN A 227 -7.95 8.18 0.66
N LEU A 228 -8.13 7.43 -0.43
CA LEU A 228 -7.33 6.26 -0.74
C LEU A 228 -5.89 6.72 -1.00
N THR A 229 -5.07 6.75 0.06
CA THR A 229 -3.63 6.93 -0.10
C THR A 229 -3.02 5.58 -0.40
N LEU A 230 -2.81 5.28 -1.68
CA LEU A 230 -2.14 4.07 -2.13
C LEU A 230 -0.69 4.07 -1.58
N ALA A 231 -0.42 3.37 -0.47
CA ALA A 231 0.97 3.04 -0.12
C ALA A 231 1.38 1.86 -1.02
N GLU A 232 1.85 2.20 -2.22
CA GLU A 232 1.94 1.25 -3.31
C GLU A 232 3.02 0.20 -3.10
N ARG A 233 2.62 -1.06 -3.16
CA ARG A 233 3.52 -2.16 -3.45
C ARG A 233 2.91 -2.93 -4.60
N VAL A 234 3.40 -2.67 -5.81
CA VAL A 234 3.10 -3.53 -6.97
C VAL A 234 3.65 -4.91 -6.64
N ILE A 235 2.78 -5.92 -6.62
CA ILE A 235 3.19 -7.29 -6.30
C ILE A 235 3.49 -8.03 -7.60
N GLU A 236 2.56 -7.98 -8.56
CA GLU A 236 2.65 -8.74 -9.81
C GLU A 236 1.96 -7.95 -10.94
N VAL A 237 2.62 -7.80 -12.09
CA VAL A 237 1.97 -7.40 -13.34
C VAL A 237 2.01 -8.63 -14.23
N THR A 238 0.86 -9.10 -14.69
CA THR A 238 0.75 -10.26 -15.57
C THR A 238 0.46 -9.77 -16.99
N PRO A 239 1.51 -9.66 -17.83
CA PRO A 239 1.38 -9.41 -19.26
C PRO A 239 0.80 -10.59 -20.04
#